data_AF-A0A538ARA9-F1
#
_entry.id   AF-A0A538ARA9-F1
#
_cell.length_a   1.000
_cell.length_b   1.000
_cell.length_c   1.000
_cell.angle_alpha   90.00
_cell.angle_beta   90.00
_cell.angle_gamma   90.00
#
_symmetry.space_group_name_H-M   'P 1'
#
loop_
_entity.id
_entity.type
_entity.pdbx_description
1 polymer ?
#
loop_
_entity_poly.entity_id
_entity_poly.type
_entity_poly.pdbx_seq_one_letter_code
_entity_poly.pdbx_strand_id
1 'polypeptide(L)' 'MAGWGDDPVMAEVQSMLADGWVPSKVRDERDATGTAFDVVTLEKEGATREFRSDHLAFHRYVEGLMEDFGLSYS' A
#
# COMPACT_ATOMS: atom_id res chain seq x y z
N MET A 1 21.99 -9.36 1.48
CA MET A 1 20.74 -9.62 2.22
C MET A 1 19.64 -8.83 1.52
N ALA A 2 18.86 -9.47 0.65
CA ALA A 2 17.62 -8.85 0.19
C ALA A 2 16.72 -8.72 1.44
N GLY A 3 16.33 -7.48 1.76
CA GLY A 3 15.91 -7.08 3.09
C GLY A 3 14.62 -7.75 3.53
N TRP A 4 14.68 -8.43 4.67
CA TRP A 4 13.52 -8.67 5.55
C TRP A 4 13.18 -7.39 6.36
N GLY A 5 13.61 -6.22 5.88
CA GLY A 5 13.50 -4.94 6.59
C GLY A 5 12.17 -4.26 6.33
N ASP A 6 11.87 -3.26 7.15
CA ASP A 6 10.67 -2.44 7.02
C ASP A 6 10.76 -1.57 5.76
N ASP A 7 9.66 -1.51 5.01
CA ASP A 7 9.50 -0.61 3.89
C ASP A 7 9.07 0.78 4.43
N PRO A 8 9.77 1.88 4.08
CA PRO A 8 9.44 3.20 4.60
C PRO A 8 8.05 3.68 4.14
N VAL A 9 7.59 3.24 2.96
CA VAL A 9 6.23 3.55 2.47
C VAL A 9 5.18 2.82 3.31
N MET A 10 5.43 1.55 3.67
CA MET A 10 4.61 0.80 4.63
C MET A 10 4.49 1.53 5.98
N ALA A 11 5.60 2.05 6.51
CA ALA A 11 5.58 2.79 7.77
C ALA A 11 4.75 4.08 7.68
N GLU A 12 4.78 4.78 6.54
CA GLU A 12 3.95 5.96 6.31
C GLU A 12 2.46 5.59 6.23
N VAL A 13 2.11 4.52 5.50
CA VAL A 13 0.74 3.99 5.44
C VAL A 13 0.24 3.64 6.85
N GLN A 14 1.04 2.92 7.65
CA GLN A 14 0.69 2.57 9.02
C GLN A 14 0.44 3.82 9.89
N SER A 15 1.29 4.85 9.78
CA SER A 15 1.10 6.11 10.50
C SER A 15 -0.21 6.80 10.09
N MET A 16 -0.53 6.81 8.80
CA MET A 16 -1.77 7.44 8.33
C MET A 16 -3.03 6.68 8.76
N LEU A 17 -2.99 5.35 8.76
CA LEU A 17 -4.09 4.55 9.28
C LEU A 17 -4.29 4.81 10.79
N ALA A 18 -3.20 4.93 11.56
CA ALA A 18 -3.27 5.32 12.96
C ALA A 18 -3.89 6.72 13.16
N ASP A 19 -3.65 7.64 12.22
CA ASP A 19 -4.26 8.97 12.18
C ASP A 19 -5.73 8.96 11.69
N GLY A 20 -6.32 7.79 11.45
CA GLY A 20 -7.72 7.63 11.07
C GLY A 20 -8.01 7.77 9.58
N TRP A 21 -6.99 7.62 8.72
CA TRP A 21 -7.21 7.40 7.29
C TRP A 21 -7.69 5.97 7.06
N VAL A 22 -8.38 5.75 5.94
CA VAL A 22 -8.85 4.41 5.54
C VAL A 22 -8.39 4.08 4.12
N PRO A 23 -8.02 2.83 3.82
CA PRO A 23 -7.76 2.40 2.45
C PRO A 23 -9.05 2.42 1.65
N SER A 24 -9.00 3.00 0.45
CA SER A 24 -10.17 3.06 -0.45
C SER A 24 -9.93 2.42 -1.81
N LYS A 25 -8.67 2.19 -2.20
CA LYS A 25 -8.33 1.54 -3.47
C LYS A 25 -6.98 0.84 -3.41
N VAL A 26 -6.86 -0.28 -4.12
CA VAL A 26 -5.59 -0.95 -4.39
C VAL A 26 -5.47 -1.21 -5.89
N ARG A 27 -4.31 -0.93 -6.48
CA ARG A 27 -4.02 -1.19 -7.89
C ARG A 27 -2.62 -1.78 -8.06
N ASP A 28 -2.46 -2.65 -9.04
CA ASP A 28 -1.15 -3.13 -9.44
C ASP A 28 -0.58 -2.21 -10.53
N GLU A 29 0.71 -1.92 -10.43
CA GLU A 29 1.44 -1.20 -11.46
C GLU A 29 2.68 -1.98 -11.87
N ARG A 30 3.10 -1.78 -13.12
CA ARG A 30 4.39 -2.27 -13.62
C ARG A 30 5.17 -1.13 -14.24
N ASP A 31 6.46 -1.07 -13.95
CA ASP A 31 7.35 -0.15 -14.65
C ASP A 31 7.84 -0.74 -15.99
N ALA A 32 8.63 0.04 -16.74
CA ALA A 32 9.19 -0.38 -18.03
C ALA A 32 10.15 -1.58 -17.94
N THR A 33 10.65 -1.91 -16.75
CA THR A 33 11.51 -3.08 -16.49
C THR A 33 10.72 -4.33 -16.12
N GLY A 34 9.40 -4.20 -15.95
CA GLY A 34 8.50 -5.26 -15.52
C GLY A 34 8.40 -5.44 -14.01
N THR A 35 9.04 -4.56 -13.23
CA THR A 35 8.95 -4.56 -11.76
C THR A 35 7.53 -4.22 -11.35
N ALA A 36 6.92 -5.06 -10.51
CA ALA A 36 5.56 -4.90 -10.04
C ALA A 36 5.54 -4.08 -8.74
N PHE A 37 4.57 -3.18 -8.64
CA PHE A 37 4.34 -2.31 -7.50
C PHE A 37 2.90 -2.46 -7.05
N ASP A 38 2.70 -2.50 -5.75
CA ASP A 38 1.40 -2.26 -5.17
C ASP A 38 1.22 -0.76 -4.97
N VAL A 39 0.03 -0.28 -5.31
CA VAL A 39 -0.37 1.09 -5.03
C VAL A 39 -1.64 1.10 -4.20
N VAL A 40 -1.56 1.70 -3.01
CA VAL A 40 -2.69 1.88 -2.09
C VAL A 40 -3.10 3.34 -2.08
N THR A 41 -4.39 3.59 -2.28
CA THR A 41 -5.00 4.91 -2.02
C THR A 41 -5.61 4.90 -0.63
N LEU A 42 -5.23 5.87 0.20
CA LEU A 42 -5.89 6.17 1.46
C LEU A 42 -6.76 7.42 1.32
N GLU A 43 -7.87 7.47 2.04
CA GLU A 43 -8.76 8.62 2.11
C GLU A 43 -9.11 9.02 3.54
N LYS A 44 -9.34 10.32 3.72
CA LYS A 44 -9.84 10.92 4.95
C LYS A 44 -10.48 12.27 4.64
N GLU A 45 -11.72 12.48 5.08
CA GLU A 45 -12.41 13.78 5.01
C GLU A 45 -12.40 14.41 3.59
N GLY A 46 -12.52 13.57 2.55
CA GLY A 46 -12.50 14.00 1.15
C GLY A 46 -11.11 14.26 0.56
N ALA A 47 -10.04 14.10 1.35
CA ALA A 47 -8.66 14.07 0.85
C ALA A 47 -8.25 12.64 0.52
N THR A 48 -7.42 12.48 -0.52
CA THR A 48 -6.83 11.20 -0.92
C THR A 48 -5.31 11.29 -1.01
N ARG A 49 -4.62 10.19 -0.72
CA ARG A 49 -3.17 10.03 -0.92
C ARG A 49 -2.85 8.65 -1.47
N GLU A 50 -1.88 8.58 -2.38
CA GLU A 50 -1.43 7.31 -2.96
C GLU A 50 -0.03 6.95 -2.47
N PHE A 51 0.16 5.66 -2.17
CA PHE A 51 1.39 5.06 -1.69
C PHE A 51 1.78 3.92 -2.61
N ARG A 52 3.03 3.89 -3.06
CA ARG A 52 3.52 2.94 -4.06
C ARG A 52 4.83 2.32 -3.60
N SER A 53 4.92 0.99 -3.58
CA SER A 53 6.16 0.28 -3.29
C SER A 53 6.20 -1.10 -3.99
N ASP A 54 7.39 -1.53 -4.40
CA ASP A 54 7.71 -2.87 -4.91
C ASP A 54 8.30 -3.78 -3.80
N HIS A 55 8.36 -3.30 -2.56
CA HIS A 55 8.97 -4.04 -1.47
C HIS A 55 8.10 -5.21 -1.01
N LEU A 56 8.72 -6.38 -0.77
CA LEU A 56 8.00 -7.60 -0.38
C LEU A 56 7.18 -7.44 0.91
N ALA A 57 7.69 -6.68 1.88
CA ALA A 57 6.96 -6.39 3.11
C ALA A 57 5.69 -5.56 2.83
N PHE A 58 5.78 -4.61 1.91
CA PHE A 58 4.64 -3.81 1.50
C PHE A 58 3.58 -4.67 0.82
N HIS A 59 3.98 -5.57 -0.09
CA HIS A 59 3.06 -6.50 -0.75
C HIS A 59 2.21 -7.30 0.24
N ARG A 60 2.86 -7.96 1.21
CA ARG A 60 2.17 -8.74 2.25
C ARG A 60 1.26 -7.88 3.12
N TYR A 61 1.65 -6.63 3.36
CA TYR A 61 0.85 -5.69 4.12
C TYR A 61 -0.40 -5.27 3.34
N VAL A 62 -0.28 -5.01 2.04
CA VAL A 62 -1.40 -4.70 1.15
C VAL A 62 -2.39 -5.86 1.07
N GLU A 63 -1.91 -7.11 0.99
CA GLU A 63 -2.76 -8.30 1.06
C GLU A 63 -3.63 -8.32 2.33
N GLY A 64 -3.02 -8.00 3.49
CA GLY A 64 -3.75 -7.87 4.75
C GLY A 64 -4.78 -6.73 4.75
N LEU A 65 -4.42 -5.55 4.22
CA LEU A 65 -5.37 -4.44 4.07
C LEU A 65 -6.54 -4.81 3.14
N MET A 66 -6.28 -5.56 2.08
CA MET A 66 -7.32 -6.03 1.18
C MET A 66 -8.31 -6.96 1.87
N GLU A 67 -7.81 -7.89 2.70
CA GLU A 67 -8.66 -8.77 3.51
C GLU A 67 -9.48 -7.99 4.55
N ASP A 68 -8.83 -7.09 5.30
CA ASP A 68 -9.45 -6.34 6.39
C ASP A 68 -10.52 -5.35 5.91
N PHE A 69 -10.32 -4.73 4.74
CA PHE A 69 -11.19 -3.69 4.18
C PHE A 69 -12.07 -4.18 3.02
N GLY A 70 -11.99 -5.47 2.65
CA GLY A 70 -12.75 -6.02 1.54
C GLY A 70 -12.38 -5.41 0.19
N LEU A 71 -11.10 -5.07 -0.01
CA LEU A 71 -10.57 -4.51 -1.24
C LEU A 71 -10.02 -5.60 -2.16
N SER A 72 -9.95 -5.30 -3.45
CA SER A 72 -9.25 -6.09 -4.44
C SER A 72 -8.45 -5.18 -5.36
N TYR A 73 -7.47 -5.73 -6.07
CA TYR A 73 -6.84 -5.01 -7.18
C TYR A 73 -7.91 -4.59 -8.17
N SER A 74 -7.87 -3.32 -8.57
CA SER A 74 -8.80 -2.68 -9.50
C SER A 74 -8.13 -2.22 -10.78
#